data_AF-Q970N5-F1
#
_entry.id   AF-Q970N5-F1
#
_cell.length_a   1.000
_cell.length_b   1.000
_cell.length_c   1.000
_cell.angle_alpha   90.00
_cell.angle_beta   90.00
_cell.angle_gamma   90.00
#
_symmetry.space_group_name_H-M   'P 1'
#
loop_
_entity.id
_entity.type
_entity.pdbx_description
1 polymer ?
#
loop_
_entity_poly.entity_id
_entity_poly.type
_entity_poly.pdbx_seq_one_letter_code
_entity_poly.pdbx_strand_id
1 'polypeptide(L)'
;MNFVSWLLVIISFAYSSSLCVVSKIMKSKSKLLGTKIKKLLALKFIEMSADLLSTSEFAELMEEVSFLTNLEVIDKDGLFHELYQKFPRIEKELKEVFIRVSLVNKIDYLAKDLERKAFVLRIAAGLMFISVLGLVAYFDFCPYISILSIVQYTTTGLMIILPLIIFDSLKTLYQSDKIIRDFLREK
;
A
#
# COMPACT_ATOMS: atom_id res chain seq x y z
N MET A 1 -9.43 -13.22 -42.45
CA MET A 1 -8.71 -12.39 -41.48
C MET A 1 -8.07 -11.18 -42.14
N ASN A 2 -8.66 -10.00 -41.97
CA ASN A 2 -8.24 -8.75 -42.60
C ASN A 2 -7.08 -8.07 -41.83
N PHE A 3 -6.33 -7.18 -42.47
CA PHE A 3 -5.21 -6.42 -41.87
C PHE A 3 -5.58 -5.74 -40.53
N VAL A 4 -6.82 -5.24 -40.43
CA VAL A 4 -7.36 -4.61 -39.21
C VAL A 4 -7.45 -5.60 -38.04
N SER A 5 -7.84 -6.84 -38.29
CA SER A 5 -7.93 -7.90 -37.26
C SER A 5 -6.55 -8.24 -36.70
N TRP A 6 -5.54 -8.35 -37.57
CA TRP A 6 -4.15 -8.57 -37.15
C TRP A 6 -3.61 -7.42 -36.31
N LEU A 7 -3.89 -6.18 -36.70
CA LEU A 7 -3.47 -4.99 -35.98
C LEU A 7 -4.10 -4.94 -34.57
N LEU A 8 -5.38 -5.31 -34.43
CA LEU A 8 -6.05 -5.41 -33.13
C LEU A 8 -5.43 -6.47 -32.21
N VAL A 9 -5.07 -7.65 -32.74
CA VAL A 9 -4.41 -8.71 -31.97
C VAL A 9 -3.05 -8.24 -31.46
N ILE A 10 -2.25 -7.60 -32.32
CA ILE A 10 -0.91 -7.10 -31.96
C ILE A 10 -0.98 -6.04 -30.85
N ILE A 11 -1.89 -5.06 -30.98
CA ILE A 11 -2.07 -4.01 -29.98
C ILE A 11 -2.55 -4.61 -28.65
N SER A 12 -3.52 -5.53 -28.69
CA SER A 12 -4.03 -6.20 -27.49
C SER A 12 -2.95 -7.03 -26.78
N PHE A 13 -2.11 -7.74 -27.55
CA PHE A 13 -0.98 -8.48 -27.02
C PHE A 13 0.04 -7.57 -26.33
N ALA A 14 0.41 -6.45 -26.97
CA ALA A 14 1.33 -5.46 -26.40
C ALA A 14 0.76 -4.86 -25.10
N TYR A 15 -0.54 -4.55 -25.08
CA TYR A 15 -1.22 -3.97 -23.92
C TYR A 15 -1.37 -4.97 -22.77
N SER A 16 -1.77 -6.21 -23.04
CA SER A 16 -1.85 -7.27 -22.03
C SER A 16 -0.47 -7.57 -21.42
N SER A 17 0.56 -7.57 -22.26
CA SER A 17 1.95 -7.75 -21.83
C SER A 17 2.42 -6.64 -20.90
N SER A 18 2.12 -5.37 -21.21
CA SER A 18 2.49 -4.24 -20.36
C SER A 18 1.80 -4.30 -18.98
N LEU A 19 0.53 -4.69 -18.93
CA LEU A 19 -0.19 -4.90 -17.66
C LEU A 19 0.41 -6.04 -16.83
N CYS A 20 0.85 -7.12 -17.49
CA CYS A 20 1.57 -8.20 -16.81
C CYS A 20 2.90 -7.72 -16.21
N VAL A 21 3.63 -6.84 -16.90
CA VAL A 21 4.86 -6.22 -16.38
C VAL A 21 4.55 -5.35 -15.17
N VAL A 22 3.55 -4.46 -15.25
CA VAL A 22 3.13 -3.61 -14.12
C VAL A 22 2.73 -4.46 -12.91
N SER A 23 1.95 -5.52 -13.12
CA SER A 23 1.59 -6.48 -12.07
C SER A 23 2.82 -7.12 -11.41
N LYS A 24 3.82 -7.55 -12.20
CA LYS A 24 5.08 -8.10 -11.66
C LYS A 24 5.82 -7.06 -10.81
N ILE A 25 5.88 -5.80 -11.25
CA ILE A 25 6.51 -4.70 -10.50
C ILE A 25 5.78 -4.48 -9.17
N MET A 26 4.45 -4.40 -9.19
CA MET A 26 3.63 -4.22 -7.98
C MET A 26 3.84 -5.37 -6.98
N LYS A 27 3.88 -6.62 -7.45
CA LYS A 27 4.17 -7.78 -6.60
C LYS A 27 5.58 -7.73 -5.99
N SER A 28 6.57 -7.30 -6.77
CA SER A 28 7.94 -7.12 -6.27
C SER A 28 8.02 -6.03 -5.18
N LYS A 29 7.37 -4.88 -5.41
CA LYS A 29 7.33 -3.78 -4.43
C LYS A 29 6.54 -4.14 -3.17
N SER A 30 5.42 -4.86 -3.30
CA SER A 30 4.69 -5.41 -2.16
C SER A 30 5.59 -6.29 -1.28
N LYS A 31 6.36 -7.21 -1.89
CA LYS A 31 7.35 -8.02 -1.16
C LYS A 31 8.41 -7.16 -0.49
N LEU A 32 8.94 -6.15 -1.17
CA LEU A 32 9.97 -5.26 -0.62
C LEU A 32 9.46 -4.48 0.61
N LEU A 33 8.25 -3.93 0.51
CA LEU A 33 7.56 -3.23 1.61
C LEU A 33 7.31 -4.17 2.79
N GLY A 34 6.73 -5.34 2.53
CA GLY A 34 6.34 -6.30 3.55
C GLY A 34 7.51 -7.01 4.26
N THR A 35 8.65 -7.19 3.59
CA THR A 35 9.79 -7.95 4.16
C THR A 35 10.93 -7.07 4.65
N LYS A 36 11.36 -6.07 3.85
CA LYS A 36 12.54 -5.24 4.19
C LYS A 36 12.13 -4.03 5.01
N ILE A 37 11.21 -3.23 4.50
CA ILE A 37 10.86 -1.94 5.11
C ILE A 37 10.08 -2.17 6.41
N LYS A 38 9.10 -3.08 6.40
CA LYS A 38 8.34 -3.46 7.61
C LYS A 38 9.25 -3.96 8.73
N LYS A 39 10.19 -4.87 8.43
CA LYS A 39 11.12 -5.41 9.42
C LYS A 39 12.00 -4.31 10.01
N LEU A 40 12.51 -3.40 9.18
CA LEU A 40 13.38 -2.32 9.64
C LEU A 40 12.62 -1.30 10.50
N LEU A 41 11.37 -0.99 10.15
CA LEU A 41 10.52 -0.14 10.98
C LEU A 41 10.11 -0.81 12.29
N ALA A 42 9.83 -2.12 12.28
CA ALA A 42 9.54 -2.86 13.50
C ALA A 42 10.75 -2.89 14.44
N LEU A 43 11.96 -3.08 13.92
CA LEU A 43 13.20 -2.98 14.69
C LEU A 43 13.37 -1.59 15.30
N LYS A 44 13.23 -0.54 14.47
CA LYS A 44 13.33 0.85 14.93
C LYS A 44 12.26 1.24 15.96
N PHE A 45 11.07 0.64 15.86
CA PHE A 45 10.03 0.77 16.87
C PHE A 45 10.42 0.08 18.18
N ILE A 46 10.99 -1.12 18.14
CA ILE A 46 11.47 -1.83 19.33
C ILE A 46 12.61 -1.05 20.00
N GLU A 47 13.57 -0.55 19.21
CA GLU A 47 14.66 0.30 19.70
C GLU A 47 14.12 1.54 20.40
N MET A 48 13.25 2.32 19.75
CA MET A 48 12.65 3.51 20.38
C MET A 48 11.78 3.19 21.59
N SER A 49 11.08 2.06 21.58
CA SER A 49 10.27 1.63 22.74
C SER A 49 11.17 1.21 23.91
N ALA A 50 12.32 0.59 23.63
CA ALA A 50 13.31 0.28 24.64
C ALA A 50 13.91 1.57 25.22
N ASP A 51 14.32 2.52 24.37
CA ASP A 51 14.85 3.82 24.79
C ASP A 51 13.84 4.61 25.64
N LEU A 52 12.57 4.57 25.27
CA LEU A 52 11.47 5.20 26.01
C LEU A 52 11.24 4.56 27.39
N LEU A 53 11.56 3.27 27.54
CA LEU A 53 11.41 2.55 28.80
C LEU A 53 12.67 2.57 29.66
N SER A 54 13.85 2.87 29.10
CA SER A 54 15.13 2.80 29.82
C SER A 54 15.77 4.16 30.11
N THR A 55 15.56 5.16 29.25
CA THR A 55 16.41 6.36 29.22
C THR A 55 15.64 7.65 28.99
N SER A 56 14.31 7.61 28.86
CA SER A 56 13.52 8.82 28.58
C SER A 56 12.88 9.42 29.82
N GLU A 57 12.39 10.66 29.71
CA GLU A 57 11.68 11.34 30.80
C GLU A 57 10.45 10.55 31.26
N PHE A 58 9.87 9.72 30.39
CA PHE A 58 8.81 8.78 30.77
C PHE A 58 9.31 7.66 31.68
N ALA A 59 10.48 7.09 31.38
CA ALA A 59 11.10 6.05 32.22
C ALA A 59 11.44 6.60 33.61
N GLU A 60 12.05 7.79 33.67
CA GLU A 60 12.37 8.49 34.92
C GLU A 60 11.10 8.75 35.74
N LEU A 61 10.03 9.21 35.09
CA LEU A 61 8.74 9.43 35.75
C LEU A 61 8.14 8.13 36.30
N MET A 62 8.22 7.03 35.54
CA MET A 62 7.70 5.74 35.97
C MET A 62 8.50 5.18 37.16
N GLU A 63 9.81 5.39 37.19
CA GLU A 63 10.67 5.02 38.31
C GLU A 63 10.33 5.84 39.56
N GLU A 64 10.21 7.17 39.43
CA GLU A 64 9.78 8.10 40.48
C GLU A 64 8.42 7.67 41.06
N VAL A 65 7.42 7.40 40.20
CA VAL A 65 6.08 6.95 40.64
C VAL A 65 6.13 5.59 41.34
N SER A 66 6.96 4.65 40.88
CA SER A 66 7.12 3.34 41.53
C SER A 66 7.76 3.46 42.92
N PHE A 67 8.67 4.42 43.10
CA PHE A 67 9.32 4.68 44.38
C PHE A 67 8.35 5.35 45.35
N LEU A 68 7.59 6.31 44.85
CA LEU A 68 6.60 7.07 45.61
C LEU A 68 5.43 6.21 46.07
N THR A 69 4.95 5.29 45.24
CA THR A 69 3.89 4.34 45.62
C THR A 69 4.29 3.39 46.77
N ASN A 70 5.57 3.32 47.12
CA ASN A 70 6.07 2.57 48.27
C ASN A 70 6.28 3.42 49.55
N LEU A 71 5.93 4.71 49.54
CA LEU A 71 6.10 5.62 50.69
C LEU A 71 4.74 5.98 51.33
N GLU A 72 4.67 5.94 52.67
CA GLU A 72 3.44 6.20 53.45
C GLU A 72 3.02 7.69 53.48
N VAL A 73 3.94 8.64 53.24
CA VAL A 73 3.65 10.08 53.26
C VAL A 73 4.34 10.75 52.07
N ILE A 74 3.54 11.38 51.20
CA ILE A 74 4.02 12.06 49.99
C ILE A 74 3.42 13.46 49.97
N ASP A 75 4.25 14.47 49.69
CA ASP A 75 3.81 15.82 49.35
C ASP A 75 3.22 15.80 47.93
N LYS A 76 1.90 15.69 47.87
CA LYS A 76 1.16 15.46 46.62
C LYS A 76 1.21 16.66 45.68
N ASP A 77 1.20 17.88 46.23
CA ASP A 77 1.02 19.10 45.42
C ASP A 77 2.29 19.48 44.66
N GLY A 78 3.47 19.35 45.29
CA GLY A 78 4.77 19.52 44.61
C GLY A 78 4.97 18.48 43.51
N LEU A 79 4.57 17.23 43.80
CA LEU A 79 4.69 16.12 42.86
C LEU A 79 3.81 16.30 41.62
N PHE A 80 2.56 16.73 41.80
CA PHE A 80 1.66 17.04 40.69
C PHE A 80 2.22 18.17 39.82
N HIS A 81 2.85 19.17 40.42
CA HIS A 81 3.42 20.28 39.65
C HIS A 81 4.60 19.84 38.77
N GLU A 82 5.52 19.03 39.29
CA GLU A 82 6.62 18.45 38.49
C GLU A 82 6.12 17.50 37.39
N LEU A 83 5.14 16.64 37.72
CA LEU A 83 4.47 15.77 36.75
C LEU A 83 3.89 16.58 35.58
N TYR A 84 3.14 17.65 35.88
CA TYR A 84 2.53 18.50 34.86
C TYR A 84 3.56 19.20 33.96
N GLN A 85 4.77 19.47 34.44
CA GLN A 85 5.84 20.06 33.64
C GLN A 85 6.52 19.03 32.71
N LYS A 86 6.67 17.77 33.14
CA LYS A 86 7.24 16.67 32.33
C LYS A 86 6.24 16.11 31.30
N PHE A 87 4.94 16.20 31.59
CA PHE A 87 3.85 15.64 30.75
C PHE A 87 3.90 16.02 29.26
N PRO A 88 4.12 17.29 28.85
CA PRO A 88 4.17 17.67 27.43
C PRO A 88 5.32 17.02 26.65
N ARG A 89 6.46 16.75 27.31
CA ARG A 89 7.61 16.10 26.69
C ARG A 89 7.36 14.60 26.52
N ILE A 90 6.81 13.96 27.55
CA ILE A 90 6.35 12.57 27.53
C ILE A 90 5.29 12.36 26.43
N GLU A 91 4.31 13.27 26.31
CA GLU A 91 3.30 13.23 25.26
C GLU A 91 3.95 13.24 23.87
N LYS A 92 4.98 14.06 23.68
CA LYS A 92 5.71 14.15 22.40
C LYS A 92 6.45 12.86 22.08
N GLU A 93 7.15 12.26 23.05
CA GLU A 93 7.85 10.98 22.88
C GLU A 93 6.89 9.84 22.50
N LEU A 94 5.77 9.72 23.24
CA LEU A 94 4.70 8.76 22.93
C LEU A 94 4.11 8.99 21.53
N LYS A 95 3.88 10.26 21.16
CA LYS A 95 3.34 10.62 19.83
C LYS A 95 4.29 10.21 18.70
N GLU A 96 5.59 10.36 18.87
CA GLU A 96 6.59 9.90 17.88
C GLU A 96 6.55 8.38 17.69
N VAL A 97 6.42 7.62 18.78
CA VAL A 97 6.26 6.16 18.75
C VAL A 97 4.95 5.78 18.03
N PHE A 98 3.83 6.41 18.37
CA PHE A 98 2.53 6.18 17.72
C PHE A 98 2.55 6.49 16.22
N ILE A 99 3.23 7.56 15.80
CA ILE A 99 3.38 7.90 14.38
C ILE A 99 4.11 6.78 13.64
N ARG A 100 5.17 6.20 14.22
CA ARG A 100 5.88 5.07 13.59
C ARG A 100 5.03 3.81 13.51
N VAL A 101 4.24 3.49 14.54
CA VAL A 101 3.29 2.35 14.49
C VAL A 101 2.26 2.55 13.38
N SER A 102 1.71 3.77 13.27
CA SER A 102 0.78 4.13 12.20
C SER A 102 1.42 3.96 10.81
N LEU A 103 2.70 4.33 10.67
CA LEU A 103 3.46 4.17 9.44
C LEU A 103 3.67 2.69 9.06
N VAL A 104 3.96 1.82 10.04
CA VAL A 104 4.05 0.36 9.85
C VAL A 104 2.71 -0.20 9.34
N ASN A 105 1.60 0.17 9.97
CA ASN A 105 0.27 -0.28 9.57
C ASN A 105 -0.10 0.22 8.17
N LYS A 106 0.25 1.47 7.83
CA LYS A 106 0.04 2.04 6.50
C LYS A 106 0.83 1.29 5.42
N ILE A 107 2.05 0.87 5.73
CA ILE A 107 2.88 0.06 4.82
C ILE A 107 2.29 -1.33 4.64
N ASP A 108 1.80 -1.97 5.70
CA ASP A 108 1.16 -3.28 5.61
C ASP A 108 -0.11 -3.24 4.74
N TYR A 109 -0.95 -2.21 4.94
CA TYR A 109 -2.12 -1.96 4.10
C TYR A 109 -1.73 -1.77 2.63
N LEU A 110 -0.72 -0.93 2.37
CA LEU A 110 -0.29 -0.63 1.00
C LEU A 110 0.36 -1.83 0.32
N ALA A 111 1.09 -2.68 1.06
CA ALA A 111 1.65 -3.93 0.54
C ALA A 111 0.55 -4.92 0.13
N LYS A 112 -0.50 -5.06 0.96
CA LYS A 112 -1.68 -5.89 0.65
C LYS A 112 -2.46 -5.35 -0.53
N ASP A 113 -2.66 -4.03 -0.60
CA ASP A 113 -3.37 -3.38 -1.71
C ASP A 113 -2.61 -3.55 -3.03
N LEU A 114 -1.27 -3.38 -3.03
CA LEU A 114 -0.43 -3.67 -4.19
C LEU A 114 -0.55 -5.12 -4.67
N GLU A 115 -0.60 -6.09 -3.76
CA GLU A 115 -0.74 -7.51 -4.12
C GLU A 115 -2.12 -7.79 -4.72
N ARG A 116 -3.18 -7.26 -4.11
CA ARG A 116 -4.56 -7.38 -4.62
C ARG A 116 -4.67 -6.76 -6.01
N LYS A 117 -4.19 -5.53 -6.20
CA LYS A 117 -4.24 -4.85 -7.51
C LYS A 117 -3.36 -5.54 -8.55
N ALA A 118 -2.20 -6.07 -8.17
CA ALA A 118 -1.37 -6.88 -9.06
C ALA A 118 -2.10 -8.14 -9.56
N PHE A 119 -2.89 -8.78 -8.70
CA PHE A 119 -3.72 -9.93 -9.07
C PHE A 119 -4.86 -9.54 -10.01
N VAL A 120 -5.60 -8.47 -9.68
CA VAL A 120 -6.67 -7.94 -10.55
C VAL A 120 -6.14 -7.56 -11.93
N LEU A 121 -4.98 -6.90 -12.00
CA LEU A 121 -4.32 -6.54 -13.26
C LEU A 121 -4.00 -7.76 -14.13
N ARG A 122 -3.58 -8.88 -13.54
CA ARG A 122 -3.34 -10.13 -14.30
C ARG A 122 -4.62 -10.70 -14.86
N ILE A 123 -5.67 -10.74 -14.06
CA ILE A 123 -6.99 -11.21 -14.52
C ILE A 123 -7.49 -10.32 -15.64
N ALA A 124 -7.40 -9.00 -15.49
CA ALA A 124 -7.81 -8.03 -16.50
C ALA A 124 -7.00 -8.18 -17.81
N ALA A 125 -5.68 -8.40 -17.71
CA ALA A 125 -4.82 -8.65 -18.86
C ALA A 125 -5.22 -9.92 -19.63
N GLY A 126 -5.52 -11.00 -18.91
CA GLY A 126 -5.99 -12.26 -19.51
C GLY A 126 -7.39 -12.13 -20.14
N LEU A 127 -8.33 -11.52 -19.41
CA LEU A 127 -9.69 -11.27 -19.90
C LEU A 127 -9.69 -10.43 -21.18
N MET A 128 -8.90 -9.35 -21.24
CA MET A 128 -8.79 -8.55 -22.46
C MET A 128 -8.27 -9.35 -23.64
N PHE A 129 -7.22 -10.14 -23.43
CA PHE A 129 -6.63 -10.91 -24.52
C PHE A 129 -7.60 -11.95 -25.08
N ILE A 130 -8.29 -12.69 -24.20
CA ILE A 130 -9.33 -13.65 -24.58
C ILE A 130 -10.49 -12.94 -25.29
N SER A 131 -10.91 -11.77 -24.79
CA SER A 131 -12.01 -11.00 -25.38
C SER A 131 -11.68 -10.55 -26.81
N VAL A 132 -10.45 -10.08 -27.06
CA VAL A 132 -10.01 -9.67 -28.41
C VAL A 132 -9.89 -10.86 -29.35
N LEU A 133 -9.36 -12.00 -28.88
CA LEU A 133 -9.33 -13.22 -29.69
C LEU A 133 -10.74 -13.71 -30.06
N GLY A 134 -11.66 -13.70 -29.09
CA GLY A 134 -13.06 -14.05 -29.32
C GLY A 134 -13.74 -13.12 -30.33
N LEU A 135 -13.49 -11.81 -30.25
CA LEU A 135 -13.99 -10.83 -31.22
C LEU A 135 -13.45 -11.07 -32.62
N VAL A 136 -12.15 -11.30 -32.77
CA VAL A 136 -11.52 -11.55 -34.08
C VAL A 136 -12.06 -12.82 -34.71
N ALA A 137 -12.13 -13.92 -33.95
CA ALA A 137 -12.73 -15.17 -34.43
C ALA A 137 -14.20 -14.96 -34.83
N TYR A 138 -14.98 -14.25 -34.02
CA TYR A 138 -16.38 -13.97 -34.33
C TYR A 138 -16.57 -13.19 -35.64
N PHE A 139 -15.77 -12.14 -35.87
CA PHE A 139 -15.82 -11.36 -37.12
C PHE A 139 -15.43 -12.17 -38.36
N ASP A 140 -14.53 -13.14 -38.22
CA ASP A 140 -14.14 -14.03 -39.33
C ASP A 140 -15.22 -15.11 -39.63
N PHE A 141 -16.04 -15.53 -38.64
CA PHE A 141 -17.05 -16.58 -38.82
C PHE A 141 -18.48 -16.08 -39.12
N CYS A 142 -18.89 -14.90 -38.64
CA CYS A 142 -20.25 -14.36 -38.84
C CYS A 142 -20.23 -12.94 -39.44
N PRO A 143 -20.13 -12.81 -40.78
CA PRO A 143 -19.99 -11.50 -41.43
C PRO A 143 -21.28 -10.65 -41.46
N TYR A 144 -22.47 -11.22 -41.15
CA TYR A 144 -23.74 -10.49 -41.23
C TYR A 144 -24.61 -10.61 -39.97
N ILE A 145 -24.61 -9.53 -39.18
CA ILE A 145 -25.73 -8.92 -38.42
C ILE A 145 -26.44 -9.78 -37.35
N SER A 146 -26.36 -9.32 -36.08
CA SER A 146 -27.51 -9.16 -35.13
C SER A 146 -27.08 -8.95 -33.66
N ILE A 147 -25.80 -9.19 -33.32
CA ILE A 147 -25.28 -9.09 -31.93
C ILE A 147 -24.42 -7.82 -31.72
N LEU A 148 -24.35 -6.94 -32.73
CA LEU A 148 -23.49 -5.74 -32.73
C LEU A 148 -23.69 -4.87 -31.48
N SER A 149 -24.93 -4.74 -31.01
CA SER A 149 -25.28 -3.96 -29.83
C SER A 149 -24.67 -4.55 -28.54
N ILE A 150 -24.75 -5.86 -28.34
CA ILE A 150 -24.20 -6.54 -27.15
C ILE A 150 -22.68 -6.47 -27.15
N VAL A 151 -22.06 -6.68 -28.31
CA VAL A 151 -20.62 -6.52 -28.49
C VAL A 151 -20.17 -5.08 -28.23
N GLN A 152 -20.93 -4.08 -28.71
CA GLN A 152 -20.65 -2.66 -28.44
C GLN A 152 -20.79 -2.32 -26.95
N TYR A 153 -21.84 -2.75 -26.26
CA TYR A 153 -22.00 -2.46 -24.83
C TYR A 153 -20.90 -3.13 -23.98
N THR A 154 -20.55 -4.38 -24.31
CA THR A 154 -19.48 -5.10 -23.59
C THR A 154 -18.09 -4.50 -23.84
N THR A 155 -17.77 -4.13 -25.09
CA THR A 155 -16.50 -3.45 -25.40
C THR A 155 -16.44 -2.04 -24.81
N THR A 156 -17.53 -1.28 -24.83
CA THR A 156 -17.58 0.07 -24.23
C THR A 156 -17.45 0.00 -22.70
N GLY A 157 -18.14 -0.96 -22.06
CA GLY A 157 -18.01 -1.20 -20.62
C GLY A 157 -16.59 -1.60 -20.22
N LEU A 158 -15.95 -2.49 -20.99
CA LEU A 158 -14.53 -2.82 -20.80
C LEU A 158 -13.64 -1.58 -21.00
N MET A 159 -13.88 -0.77 -22.03
CA MET A 159 -13.10 0.45 -22.27
C MET A 159 -13.23 1.50 -21.16
N ILE A 160 -14.27 1.50 -20.34
CA ILE A 160 -14.41 2.42 -19.21
C ILE A 160 -13.82 1.82 -17.92
N ILE A 161 -14.13 0.57 -17.63
CA ILE A 161 -13.76 -0.08 -16.36
C ILE A 161 -12.24 -0.33 -16.29
N LEU A 162 -11.63 -0.76 -17.40
CA LEU A 162 -10.23 -1.14 -17.39
C LEU A 162 -9.27 0.04 -17.17
N PRO A 163 -9.45 1.20 -17.83
CA PRO A 163 -8.64 2.38 -17.53
C PRO A 163 -8.77 2.85 -16.09
N LEU A 164 -9.96 2.72 -15.48
CA LEU A 164 -10.15 3.07 -14.07
C LEU A 164 -9.34 2.15 -13.15
N ILE A 165 -9.39 0.83 -13.38
CA ILE A 165 -8.58 -0.15 -12.62
C ILE A 165 -7.09 0.14 -12.80
N ILE A 166 -6.66 0.48 -14.01
CA ILE A 166 -5.25 0.78 -14.32
C ILE A 166 -4.82 2.06 -13.62
N PHE A 167 -5.61 3.13 -13.72
CA PHE A 167 -5.31 4.42 -13.10
C PHE A 167 -5.20 4.30 -11.58
N ASP A 168 -6.15 3.61 -10.96
CA ASP A 168 -6.15 3.35 -9.52
C ASP A 168 -4.95 2.48 -9.08
N SER A 169 -4.53 1.52 -9.93
CA SER A 169 -3.33 0.71 -9.69
C SER A 169 -2.03 1.52 -9.81
N LEU A 170 -1.94 2.39 -10.81
CA LEU A 170 -0.80 3.29 -11.01
C LEU A 170 -0.67 4.31 -9.87
N LYS A 171 -1.80 4.81 -9.36
CA LYS A 171 -1.83 5.70 -8.20
C LYS A 171 -1.25 5.02 -6.95
N THR A 172 -1.67 3.78 -6.64
CA THR A 172 -1.10 3.01 -5.52
C THR A 172 0.39 2.75 -5.74
N LEU A 173 0.80 2.41 -6.97
CA LEU A 173 2.21 2.21 -7.31
C LEU A 173 3.04 3.48 -7.07
N TYR A 174 2.55 4.64 -7.49
CA TYR A 174 3.21 5.93 -7.27
C TYR A 174 3.35 6.27 -5.79
N GLN A 175 2.29 6.05 -4.99
CA GLN A 175 2.34 6.24 -3.54
C GLN A 175 3.36 5.32 -2.87
N SER A 176 3.46 4.07 -3.33
CA SER A 176 4.47 3.12 -2.86
C SER A 176 5.90 3.63 -3.12
N ASP A 177 6.13 4.21 -4.30
CA ASP A 177 7.45 4.71 -4.70
C ASP A 177 7.86 5.95 -3.95
N LYS A 178 6.89 6.79 -3.60
CA LYS A 178 7.14 7.93 -2.72
C LYS A 178 7.63 7.44 -1.35
N ILE A 179 6.90 6.52 -0.71
CA ILE A 179 7.27 5.99 0.61
C ILE A 179 8.64 5.30 0.59
N ILE A 180 8.92 4.48 -0.43
CA ILE A 180 10.22 3.79 -0.55
C ILE A 180 11.35 4.82 -0.71
N ARG A 181 11.16 5.87 -1.52
CA ARG A 181 12.18 6.91 -1.72
C ARG A 181 12.40 7.74 -0.47
N ASP A 182 11.34 8.13 0.22
CA ASP A 182 11.43 8.91 1.44
C ASP A 182 12.17 8.10 2.52
N PHE A 183 11.85 6.80 2.64
CA PHE A 183 12.53 5.90 3.57
C PHE A 183 14.03 5.67 3.25
N LEU A 184 14.39 5.62 1.97
CA LEU A 184 15.79 5.48 1.55
C LEU A 184 16.61 6.76 1.74
N ARG A 185 15.95 7.94 1.84
CA ARG A 185 16.62 9.23 2.08
C ARG A 185 16.87 9.52 3.56
N GLU A 186 16.11 8.91 4.47
CA GLU A 186 16.32 9.01 5.92
C GLU A 186 17.47 8.12 6.44
N LYS A 187 18.18 7.43 5.54
CA LYS A 187 19.29 6.53 5.85
C LYS A 187 20.60 7.10 5.37
#